data_AF-T1G3H5-F1
#
_entry.id   AF-T1G3H5-F1
#
_cell.length_a   1.000
_cell.length_b   1.000
_cell.length_c   1.000
_cell.angle_alpha   90.00
_cell.angle_beta   90.00
_cell.angle_gamma   90.00
#
_symmetry.space_group_name_H-M   'P 1'
#
loop_
_entity.id
_entity.type
_entity.pdbx_description
1 polymer ?
#
loop_
_entity_poly.entity_id
_entity_poly.type
_entity_poly.pdbx_seq_one_letter_code
_entity_poly.pdbx_strand_id
1 'polypeptide(L)' 'MSYAPTKLKVPRGFHSLLEKFCIEVLRTQPDDIHTFGAFYFADLLEKREGVYVCVFVCV' A
#
# COMPACT_ATOMS: atom_id res chain seq x y z
N MET A 1 -10.42 -25.82 13.70
CA MET A 1 -11.37 -25.73 12.56
C MET A 1 -11.47 -24.28 12.14
N SER A 2 -11.23 -23.96 10.87
CA SER A 2 -11.49 -22.61 10.33
C SER A 2 -12.25 -22.74 9.01
N TYR A 3 -13.46 -22.22 8.98
CA TYR A 3 -14.33 -22.16 7.80
C TYR A 3 -14.12 -20.81 7.12
N ALA A 4 -13.08 -20.69 6.30
CA ALA A 4 -13.00 -19.60 5.33
C ALA A 4 -13.76 -20.02 4.06
N PRO A 5 -14.56 -19.15 3.44
CA PRO A 5 -15.17 -19.44 2.14
C PRO A 5 -14.07 -19.82 1.15
N THR A 6 -14.10 -21.04 0.60
CA THR A 6 -13.03 -21.66 -0.21
C THR A 6 -12.67 -20.89 -1.49
N LYS A 7 -13.39 -19.80 -1.78
CA LYS A 7 -13.27 -18.97 -2.99
C LYS A 7 -12.42 -17.72 -2.82
N LEU A 8 -12.13 -17.29 -1.59
CA LEU A 8 -11.34 -16.09 -1.33
C LEU A 8 -9.87 -16.48 -1.09
N LYS A 9 -9.06 -16.40 -2.14
CA LYS A 9 -7.61 -16.60 -2.07
C LYS A 9 -6.89 -15.26 -2.11
N VAL A 10 -5.91 -15.09 -1.23
CA VAL A 10 -5.05 -13.91 -1.25
C VAL A 10 -4.28 -13.86 -2.57
N PRO A 11 -4.29 -12.72 -3.29
CA PRO A 11 -3.53 -12.58 -4.53
C PRO A 11 -2.04 -12.83 -4.32
N ARG A 12 -1.38 -13.40 -5.32
CA ARG A 12 0.08 -13.58 -5.29
C ARG A 12 0.77 -12.21 -5.18
N GLY A 13 1.75 -12.10 -4.30
CA GLY A 13 2.50 -10.86 -4.08
C GLY A 13 1.86 -9.87 -3.10
N PHE A 14 0.61 -10.09 -2.66
CA PHE A 14 -0.06 -9.20 -1.70
C PHE A 14 0.69 -9.09 -0.37
N HIS A 15 1.20 -10.22 0.16
CA HIS A 15 2.01 -10.23 1.37
C HIS A 15 3.26 -9.36 1.22
N SER A 16 4.02 -9.52 0.13
CA SER A 16 5.25 -8.76 -0.10
C SER A 16 4.99 -7.26 -0.28
N LEU A 17 3.85 -6.90 -0.89
CA LEU A 17 3.43 -5.50 -1.02
C LEU A 17 3.21 -4.86 0.36
N LEU A 18 2.43 -5.53 1.22
CA LEU A 18 2.15 -5.05 2.58
C LEU A 18 3.41 -5.05 3.45
N GLU A 19 4.25 -6.07 3.35
CA GLU A 19 5.50 -6.16 4.09
C GLU A 19 6.41 -4.95 3.81
N LYS A 20 6.56 -4.56 2.55
CA LYS A 20 7.35 -3.37 2.18
C LYS A 20 6.74 -2.08 2.72
N PHE A 21 5.42 -1.93 2.62
CA PHE A 21 4.72 -0.76 3.19
C PHE A 21 4.93 -0.68 4.71
N CYS A 22 4.73 -1.78 5.44
CA CYS A 22 4.90 -1.83 6.88
C CYS A 22 6.35 -1.51 7.31
N ILE A 23 7.35 -2.00 6.56
CA ILE A 23 8.76 -1.66 6.81
C ILE A 23 8.98 -0.15 6.68
N GLU A 24 8.41 0.49 5.65
CA GLU A 24 8.55 1.94 5.45
C GLU A 24 7.81 2.76 6.51
N VAL A 25 6.63 2.31 6.96
CA VAL A 25 5.94 2.92 8.11
C VAL A 25 6.80 2.86 9.38
N LEU A 26 7.43 1.72 9.66
CA LEU A 26 8.30 1.57 10.83
C LEU A 26 9.57 2.43 10.74
N ARG A 27 10.08 2.68 9.53
CA ARG A 27 11.26 3.53 9.29
C ARG A 27 10.94 5.01 9.46
N THR A 28 9.82 5.46 8.90
CA THR A 28 9.45 6.88 8.86
C THR A 28 8.68 7.35 10.09
N GLN A 29 8.09 6.42 10.85
CA GLN A 29 7.21 6.69 12.00
C GLN A 29 6.27 7.88 11.77
N PRO A 30 5.43 7.84 10.71
CA PRO A 30 4.59 8.98 10.35
C PRO A 30 3.45 9.13 11.36
N ASP A 31 3.06 10.39 11.64
CA ASP A 31 1.91 10.71 12.49
C ASP A 31 0.58 10.27 11.86
N ASP A 32 0.48 10.29 10.52
CA ASP A 32 -0.68 9.86 9.76
C ASP A 32 -0.33 8.75 8.77
N ILE A 33 -0.70 7.52 9.15
CA ILE A 33 -0.47 6.30 8.36
C ILE A 33 -1.31 6.30 7.07
N HIS A 34 -2.51 6.90 7.08
CA HIS A 34 -3.39 6.90 5.92
C HIS A 34 -2.83 7.80 4.82
N THR A 35 -2.43 9.01 5.20
CA THR A 35 -1.79 9.96 4.29
C THR A 35 -0.47 9.42 3.77
N PHE A 36 0.37 8.83 4.64
CA PHE A 36 1.61 8.18 4.23
C PHE A 36 1.37 7.03 3.24
N GLY A 37 0.37 6.19 3.48
CA GLY A 37 0.00 5.10 2.58
C GLY A 37 -0.44 5.58 1.21
N ALA A 38 -1.27 6.63 1.14
CA ALA A 38 -1.69 7.21 -0.13
C ALA A 38 -0.50 7.68 -0.95
N PHE A 39 0.44 8.42 -0.34
CA PHE A 39 1.66 8.86 -1.01
C PHE A 39 2.57 7.70 -1.42
N TYR A 40 2.81 6.73 -0.54
CA TYR A 40 3.66 5.58 -0.81
C TYR A 40 3.15 4.74 -1.99
N PHE A 41 1.84 4.46 -2.04
CA PHE A 41 1.27 3.70 -3.16
C PHE A 41 1.17 4.52 -4.44
N ALA A 42 0.97 5.84 -4.36
CA ALA A 42 1.02 6.72 -5.53
C ALA A 42 2.42 6.74 -6.16
N ASP A 43 3.48 6.88 -5.36
CA ASP A 43 4.87 6.84 -5.81
C ASP A 43 5.22 5.47 -6.44
N LEU A 44 4.77 4.37 -5.85
CA LEU A 44 4.92 3.03 -6.44
C LEU A 44 4.20 2.89 -7.79
N LEU A 45 3.03 3.51 -7.94
CA LEU A 45 2.26 3.46 -9.18
C LEU A 45 2.93 4.31 -10.27
N GLU A 46 3.41 5.50 -9.93
CA GLU A 46 4.16 6.38 -10.82
C GLU A 46 5.44 5.69 -11.32
N LYS A 47 6.20 5.04 -10.43
CA LYS A 47 7.40 4.28 -10.81
C LYS A 47 7.10 3.12 -11.77
N ARG A 48 5.89 2.55 -11.71
CA ARG A 48 5.49 1.44 -12.55
C ARG A 48 4.95 1.90 -13.91
N GLU A 49 4.10 2.92 -13.93
CA GLU A 49 3.33 3.31 -15.11
C GLU A 49 3.86 4.59 -15.78
N GLY A 50 4.74 5.33 -15.11
CA GLY A 50 5.23 6.64 -15.57
C GLY A 50 4.14 7.72 -15.60
N VAL A 51 2.99 7.46 -14.95
CA VAL A 51 1.87 8.38 -14.85
C VAL A 51 2.04 9.17 -13.56
N TYR A 52 2.22 10.49 -13.68
CA TYR A 52 2.18 11.41 -12.54
C TYR A 52 0.77 11.40 -11.96
N VAL A 53 0.56 10.64 -10.88
CA VAL A 53 -0.70 10.64 -10.15
C VAL A 53 -0.70 11.93 -9.35
N CYS A 54 -1.36 12.96 -9.88
CA CYS A 54 -1.53 14.25 -9.21
C CYS A 54 -2.44 14.07 -7.99
N VAL A 55 -1.89 13.55 -6.89
CA VAL A 55 -2.56 13.52 -5.58
C VAL A 55 -2.29 14.86 -4.91
N PHE A 56 -2.77 15.94 -5.54
CA PHE A 56 -2.91 17.21 -4.84
C PHE A 56 -3.99 17.00 -3.78
N VAL A 57 -3.52 17.10 -2.54
CA VAL A 57 -4.28 17.06 -1.29
C VAL A 57 -5.46 18.03 -1.37
N CYS A 58 -6.69 17.53 -1.22
CA CYS A 58 -7.86 18.30 -0.81
C CYS A 58 -8.21 17.90 0.63
N VAL A 59 -7.34 18.24 1.59
CA VAL A 59 -7.66 18.57 2.99
C VAL A 59 -6.64 19.57 3.50
#